data_AF-A0A3L7PMC5-F1
#
_entry.id   AF-A0A3L7PMC5-F1
#
_cell.length_a   1.000
_cell.length_b   1.000
_cell.length_c   1.000
_cell.angle_alpha   90.00
_cell.angle_beta   90.00
_cell.angle_gamma   90.00
#
_symmetry.space_group_name_H-M   'P 1'
#
loop_
_entity.id
_entity.type
_entity.pdbx_description
1 polymer ?
#
loop_
_entity_poly.entity_id
_entity_poly.type
_entity_poly.pdbx_seq_one_letter_code
_entity_poly.pdbx_strand_id
1 'polypeptide(L)'
;MNILVAGPHPDDQELGMGGTIARLVSQGHRVLMLDLTDGEPTPFGDRATRARESAESARILGAERITLDLPNRTVTHSVEARHKVAAIIRTFRAEMIFVPYHEDAHPDHIAGTRIVEDARFDAKLTNCGLPGEPIYAKWLFHYYATHLRIVPQPSFVFDTTGFSEQKRNAVLAYRSQFVDNPGNRRVVEWLDAAGTYFGSRIGTASAEPFFAREPLGITGLDALA
;
A
#
# COMPACT_ATOMS: atom_id res chain seq x y z
N MET A 1 0.21 -4.31 16.41
CA MET A 1 -0.98 -3.84 15.68
C MET A 1 -1.16 -4.67 14.42
N ASN A 2 -2.39 -4.80 13.97
CA ASN A 2 -2.72 -5.37 12.66
C ASN A 2 -2.88 -4.23 11.66
N ILE A 3 -2.01 -4.18 10.65
CA ILE A 3 -1.91 -3.10 9.68
C ILE A 3 -2.26 -3.64 8.29
N LEU A 4 -3.29 -3.07 7.66
CA LEU A 4 -3.70 -3.42 6.32
C LEU A 4 -3.09 -2.41 5.33
N VAL A 5 -2.38 -2.89 4.32
CA VAL A 5 -1.85 -2.07 3.23
C VAL A 5 -2.51 -2.52 1.93
N ALA A 6 -3.50 -1.77 1.47
CA ALA A 6 -4.27 -2.13 0.29
C ALA A 6 -3.73 -1.43 -0.96
N GLY A 7 -3.79 -2.11 -2.10
CA GLY A 7 -3.39 -1.60 -3.41
C GLY A 7 -4.26 -2.24 -4.50
N PRO A 8 -4.57 -1.53 -5.60
CA PRO A 8 -5.29 -2.09 -6.72
C PRO A 8 -4.56 -3.30 -7.34
N HIS A 9 -3.23 -3.20 -7.50
CA HIS A 9 -2.42 -4.22 -8.15
C HIS A 9 -1.24 -4.66 -7.28
N PRO A 10 -0.71 -5.88 -7.48
CA PRO A 10 0.48 -6.33 -6.79
C PRO A 10 1.73 -5.61 -7.30
N ASP A 11 2.20 -4.61 -6.56
CA ASP A 11 3.46 -3.82 -6.69
C ASP A 11 3.24 -2.39 -6.15
N ASP A 12 1.99 -1.91 -6.16
CA ASP A 12 1.59 -0.57 -5.69
C ASP A 12 2.06 -0.27 -4.26
N GLN A 13 1.87 -1.23 -3.35
CA GLN A 13 2.22 -1.09 -1.93
C GLN A 13 3.74 -1.00 -1.76
N GLU A 14 4.49 -1.81 -2.51
CA GLU A 14 5.94 -1.84 -2.47
C GLU A 14 6.56 -0.57 -3.05
N LEU A 15 6.04 -0.08 -4.17
CA LEU A 15 6.45 1.19 -4.77
C LEU A 15 6.23 2.35 -3.79
N GLY A 16 5.03 2.44 -3.22
CA GLY A 16 4.63 3.57 -2.38
C GLY A 16 5.22 3.55 -0.97
N MET A 17 5.30 2.37 -0.35
CA MET A 17 5.65 2.26 1.07
C MET A 17 6.41 0.99 1.48
N GLY A 18 7.12 0.33 0.57
CA GLY A 18 7.83 -0.92 0.89
C GLY A 18 8.85 -0.79 2.03
N GLY A 19 9.51 0.36 2.19
CA GLY A 19 10.44 0.58 3.29
C GLY A 19 9.73 0.66 4.65
N THR A 20 8.56 1.31 4.67
CA THR A 20 7.69 1.43 5.84
C THR A 20 7.08 0.07 6.19
N ILE A 21 6.64 -0.72 5.20
CA ILE A 21 6.16 -2.10 5.44
C ILE A 21 7.23 -2.91 6.16
N ALA A 22 8.44 -2.97 5.60
CA ALA A 22 9.55 -3.72 6.19
C ALA A 22 9.89 -3.25 7.62
N ARG A 23 9.90 -1.93 7.85
CA ARG A 23 10.12 -1.36 9.18
C ARG A 23 9.02 -1.72 10.16
N LEU A 24 7.75 -1.61 9.78
CA LEU A 24 6.61 -1.96 10.65
C LEU A 24 6.65 -3.46 11.01
N VAL A 25 6.99 -4.33 10.06
CA VAL A 25 7.22 -5.76 10.32
C VAL A 25 8.36 -5.96 11.34
N SER A 26 9.49 -5.26 11.15
CA SER A 26 10.63 -5.35 12.08
C SER A 26 10.30 -4.87 13.50
N GLN A 27 9.30 -3.99 13.64
CA GLN A 27 8.77 -3.50 14.91
C GLN A 27 7.74 -4.47 15.55
N GLY A 28 7.54 -5.65 14.97
CA GLY A 28 6.63 -6.67 15.48
C GLY A 28 5.15 -6.41 15.15
N HIS A 29 4.85 -5.53 14.18
CA HIS A 29 3.49 -5.40 13.66
C HIS A 29 3.17 -6.50 12.65
N ARG A 30 1.91 -6.92 12.64
CA ARG A 30 1.39 -7.85 11.64
C ARG A 30 0.90 -7.04 10.46
N VAL A 31 1.57 -7.13 9.33
CA VAL A 31 1.23 -6.38 8.12
C VAL A 31 0.62 -7.31 7.09
N LEU A 32 -0.58 -6.97 6.62
CA LEU A 32 -1.26 -7.65 5.52
C LEU A 32 -1.32 -6.73 4.31
N MET A 33 -0.69 -7.14 3.22
CA MET A 33 -0.86 -6.53 1.91
C MET A 33 -2.10 -7.10 1.24
N LEU A 34 -3.03 -6.23 0.83
CA LEU A 34 -4.26 -6.61 0.15
C LEU A 34 -4.23 -6.08 -1.27
N ASP A 35 -4.16 -6.96 -2.25
CA ASP A 35 -4.35 -6.59 -3.64
C ASP A 35 -5.82 -6.72 -4.00
N LEU A 36 -6.40 -5.72 -4.66
CA LEU A 36 -7.79 -5.81 -5.12
C LEU A 36 -7.93 -6.67 -6.37
N THR A 37 -6.88 -6.71 -7.19
CA THR A 37 -6.78 -7.49 -8.42
C THR A 37 -5.45 -8.22 -8.43
N ASP A 38 -5.27 -9.15 -9.37
CA ASP A 38 -3.96 -9.79 -9.59
C ASP A 38 -3.04 -9.02 -10.55
N GLY A 39 -3.48 -7.85 -11.03
CA GLY A 39 -2.74 -6.99 -11.96
C GLY A 39 -2.67 -7.49 -13.41
N GLU A 40 -3.33 -8.61 -13.76
CA GLU A 40 -3.34 -9.14 -15.12
C GLU A 40 -4.54 -8.68 -15.94
N PRO A 41 -4.40 -8.39 -17.24
CA PRO A 41 -3.19 -8.63 -18.06
C PRO A 41 -2.18 -7.49 -17.99
N THR A 42 -0.91 -7.82 -18.17
CA THR A 42 0.23 -6.89 -18.31
C THR A 42 0.98 -7.12 -19.65
N PRO A 43 1.78 -6.17 -20.16
CA PRO A 43 2.59 -6.40 -21.36
C PRO A 43 3.69 -7.47 -21.21
N PHE A 44 4.21 -7.69 -20.00
CA PHE A 44 5.28 -8.65 -19.70
C PHE A 44 4.93 -9.49 -18.49
N GLY A 45 4.95 -10.82 -18.64
CA GLY A 45 4.50 -11.75 -17.61
C GLY A 45 3.10 -12.30 -17.91
N ASP A 46 2.66 -13.19 -17.03
CA ASP A 46 1.33 -13.79 -17.03
C ASP A 46 0.84 -13.93 -15.58
N ARG A 47 -0.40 -14.37 -15.40
CA ARG A 47 -1.02 -14.58 -14.08
C ARG A 47 -0.17 -15.44 -13.15
N ALA A 48 0.41 -16.52 -13.66
CA ALA A 48 1.24 -17.41 -12.86
C ALA A 48 2.55 -16.75 -12.44
N THR A 49 3.14 -15.94 -13.32
CA THR A 49 4.35 -15.17 -13.06
C THR A 49 4.09 -14.08 -12.04
N ARG A 50 3.06 -13.25 -12.23
CA ARG A 50 2.66 -12.21 -11.28
C ARG A 50 2.39 -12.77 -9.89
N ALA A 51 1.70 -13.92 -9.80
CA ALA A 51 1.46 -14.59 -8.52
C ALA A 51 2.75 -15.04 -7.81
N ARG A 52 3.75 -15.54 -8.54
CA ARG A 52 5.06 -15.89 -7.95
C ARG A 52 5.83 -14.66 -7.50
N GLU A 53 5.82 -13.61 -8.32
CA GLU A 53 6.53 -12.35 -8.04
C GLU A 53 5.95 -11.64 -6.82
N SER A 54 4.61 -11.55 -6.73
CA SER A 54 3.93 -10.91 -5.60
C SER A 54 4.12 -11.67 -4.29
N ALA A 55 4.16 -13.00 -4.35
CA ALA A 55 4.48 -13.85 -3.19
C ALA A 55 5.93 -13.69 -2.73
N GLU A 56 6.88 -13.62 -3.67
CA GLU A 56 8.29 -13.39 -3.34
C GLU A 56 8.51 -11.99 -2.75
N SER A 57 7.87 -10.97 -3.32
CA SER A 57 7.89 -9.61 -2.76
C SER A 57 7.38 -9.58 -1.31
N ALA A 58 6.25 -10.22 -1.04
CA ALA A 58 5.70 -10.33 0.31
C ALA A 58 6.67 -11.05 1.28
N ARG A 59 7.31 -12.13 0.82
CA ARG A 59 8.33 -12.85 1.58
C ARG A 59 9.54 -11.97 1.91
N ILE A 60 10.01 -11.17 0.94
CA ILE A 60 11.12 -10.24 1.14
C ILE A 60 10.77 -9.19 2.19
N LEU A 61 9.56 -8.64 2.16
CA LEU A 61 9.10 -7.65 3.13
C LEU A 61 8.72 -8.24 4.50
N GLY A 62 8.57 -9.56 4.59
CA GLY A 62 8.11 -10.25 5.81
C GLY A 62 6.62 -9.99 6.12
N ALA A 63 5.83 -9.66 5.09
CA ALA A 63 4.40 -9.36 5.22
C ALA A 63 3.53 -10.51 4.71
N GLU A 64 2.30 -10.58 5.22
CA GLU A 64 1.25 -11.45 4.66
C GLU A 64 0.65 -10.82 3.40
N ARG A 65 0.10 -11.62 2.48
CA ARG A 65 -0.54 -11.13 1.27
C ARG A 65 -1.83 -11.86 0.96
N ILE A 66 -2.87 -11.12 0.57
CA ILE A 66 -4.14 -11.65 0.04
C ILE A 66 -4.45 -10.88 -1.24
N THR A 67 -4.95 -11.59 -2.25
CA THR A 67 -5.42 -11.00 -3.51
C THR A 67 -6.90 -11.29 -3.68
N LEU A 68 -7.70 -10.25 -3.92
CA LEU A 68 -9.11 -10.37 -4.27
C LEU A 68 -9.28 -10.66 -5.77
N ASP A 69 -10.49 -11.03 -6.13
CA ASP A 69 -10.90 -11.42 -7.48
C ASP A 69 -11.52 -10.26 -8.28
N LEU A 70 -11.21 -9.00 -7.95
CA LEU A 70 -11.74 -7.89 -8.76
C LEU A 70 -11.03 -7.86 -10.13
N PRO A 71 -11.77 -7.49 -11.20
CA PRO A 71 -11.21 -7.48 -12.54
C PRO A 71 -10.28 -6.27 -12.72
N ASN A 72 -9.02 -6.55 -13.03
CA ASN A 72 -8.03 -5.53 -13.42
C ASN A 72 -8.48 -4.71 -14.64
N ARG A 73 -8.00 -3.46 -14.74
CA ARG A 73 -8.35 -2.44 -15.75
C ARG A 73 -9.80 -1.95 -15.73
N THR A 74 -10.64 -2.55 -14.89
CA THR A 74 -12.08 -2.30 -14.81
C THR A 74 -12.57 -2.31 -13.36
N VAL A 75 -11.68 -1.99 -12.41
CA VAL A 75 -12.01 -1.98 -10.99
C VAL A 75 -13.15 -0.99 -10.78
N THR A 76 -14.30 -1.52 -10.37
CA THR A 76 -15.53 -0.76 -10.25
C THR A 76 -15.90 -0.65 -8.78
N HIS A 77 -16.10 0.58 -8.32
CA HIS A 77 -16.59 0.83 -6.97
C HIS A 77 -18.05 0.37 -6.84
N SER A 78 -18.27 -0.72 -6.10
CA SER A 78 -19.58 -1.31 -5.84
C SER A 78 -19.71 -1.74 -4.38
N VAL A 79 -20.94 -1.90 -3.90
CA VAL A 79 -21.21 -2.43 -2.55
C VAL A 79 -20.55 -3.81 -2.36
N GLU A 80 -20.60 -4.66 -3.39
CA GLU A 80 -19.96 -5.98 -3.36
C GLU A 80 -18.45 -5.86 -3.14
N ALA A 81 -17.76 -5.01 -3.90
CA ALA A 81 -16.32 -4.81 -3.77
C ALA A 81 -15.96 -4.27 -2.37
N ARG A 82 -16.71 -3.29 -1.86
CA ARG A 82 -16.53 -2.77 -0.50
C ARG A 82 -16.74 -3.85 0.56
N HIS A 83 -17.76 -4.68 0.41
CA HIS A 83 -18.07 -5.74 1.35
C HIS A 83 -16.99 -6.84 1.37
N LYS A 84 -16.37 -7.16 0.23
CA LYS A 84 -15.18 -8.04 0.16
C LYS A 84 -14.03 -7.46 0.98
N VAL A 85 -13.74 -6.16 0.84
CA VAL A 85 -12.68 -5.50 1.62
C VAL A 85 -13.05 -5.37 3.10
N ALA A 86 -14.30 -5.03 3.42
CA ALA A 86 -14.78 -4.90 4.80
C ALA A 86 -14.70 -6.24 5.56
N ALA A 87 -14.98 -7.36 4.89
CA ALA A 87 -14.78 -8.70 5.41
C ALA A 87 -13.31 -8.95 5.81
N ILE A 88 -12.35 -8.55 4.97
CA ILE A 88 -10.92 -8.63 5.29
C ILE A 88 -10.57 -7.74 6.48
N ILE A 89 -11.02 -6.48 6.49
CA ILE A 89 -10.80 -5.56 7.62
C ILE A 89 -11.28 -6.18 8.95
N ARG A 90 -12.45 -6.82 8.96
CA ARG A 90 -13.02 -7.47 10.16
C ARG A 90 -12.26 -8.71 10.58
N THR A 91 -12.03 -9.63 9.65
CA THR A 91 -11.40 -10.92 9.95
C THR A 91 -9.92 -10.77 10.32
N PHE A 92 -9.21 -9.86 9.66
CA PHE A 92 -7.83 -9.48 10.02
C PHE A 92 -7.78 -8.56 11.25
N ARG A 93 -8.90 -7.97 11.69
CA ARG A 93 -8.98 -6.98 12.76
C ARG A 93 -8.06 -5.78 12.50
N ALA A 94 -8.11 -5.22 11.29
CA ALA A 94 -7.23 -4.13 10.89
C ALA A 94 -7.46 -2.88 11.76
N GLU A 95 -6.42 -2.42 12.44
CA GLU A 95 -6.44 -1.23 13.31
C GLU A 95 -6.01 0.03 12.57
N MET A 96 -5.20 -0.14 11.52
CA MET A 96 -4.68 0.92 10.66
C MET A 96 -4.71 0.45 9.21
N ILE A 97 -5.06 1.37 8.30
CA ILE A 97 -5.18 1.10 6.87
C ILE A 97 -4.28 2.06 6.10
N PHE A 98 -3.62 1.55 5.08
CA PHE A 98 -2.90 2.33 4.08
C PHE A 98 -3.46 2.04 2.68
N VAL A 99 -3.61 3.08 1.85
CA VAL A 99 -4.16 3.01 0.48
C VAL A 99 -3.33 3.90 -0.46
N PRO A 100 -3.42 3.75 -1.80
CA PRO A 100 -2.74 4.65 -2.72
C PRO A 100 -3.14 6.12 -2.55
N TYR A 101 -2.36 7.03 -3.13
CA TYR A 101 -2.69 8.45 -3.15
C TYR A 101 -4.05 8.68 -3.83
N HIS A 102 -4.87 9.55 -3.26
CA HIS A 102 -6.27 9.70 -3.64
C HIS A 102 -6.49 10.41 -4.99
N GLU A 103 -5.45 11.05 -5.54
CA GLU A 103 -5.44 11.60 -6.89
C GLU A 103 -4.47 10.80 -7.77
N ASP A 104 -4.96 10.31 -8.90
CA ASP A 104 -4.18 9.52 -9.83
C ASP A 104 -4.70 9.69 -11.26
N ALA A 105 -3.86 9.40 -12.25
CA ALA A 105 -4.29 9.20 -13.63
C ALA A 105 -4.80 7.78 -13.89
N HIS A 106 -4.46 6.81 -13.03
CA HIS A 106 -4.90 5.41 -13.17
C HIS A 106 -6.31 5.19 -12.57
N PRO A 107 -7.34 4.85 -13.37
CA PRO A 107 -8.71 4.70 -12.87
C PRO A 107 -8.87 3.65 -11.76
N ASP A 108 -8.16 2.51 -11.87
CA ASP A 108 -8.22 1.50 -10.81
C ASP A 108 -7.61 1.97 -9.48
N HIS A 109 -6.65 2.92 -9.49
CA HIS A 109 -6.14 3.52 -8.25
C HIS A 109 -7.22 4.37 -7.58
N ILE A 110 -7.95 5.18 -8.36
CA ILE A 110 -9.05 5.99 -7.86
C ILE A 110 -10.16 5.09 -7.30
N ALA A 111 -10.62 4.11 -8.10
CA ALA A 111 -11.69 3.21 -7.71
C ALA A 111 -11.29 2.33 -6.52
N GLY A 112 -10.09 1.75 -6.56
CA GLY A 112 -9.56 0.89 -5.51
C GLY A 112 -9.37 1.62 -4.18
N THR A 113 -8.78 2.81 -4.21
CA THR A 113 -8.67 3.68 -3.03
C THR A 113 -10.03 3.96 -2.44
N ARG A 114 -11.01 4.34 -3.28
CA ARG A 114 -12.38 4.61 -2.83
C ARG A 114 -13.07 3.38 -2.22
N ILE A 115 -12.88 2.20 -2.81
CA ILE A 115 -13.43 0.94 -2.30
C ILE A 115 -12.94 0.71 -0.87
N VAL A 116 -11.65 0.87 -0.62
CA VAL A 116 -11.06 0.61 0.70
C VAL A 116 -11.45 1.69 1.72
N GLU A 117 -11.48 2.97 1.31
CA GLU A 117 -11.95 4.08 2.15
C GLU A 117 -13.38 3.87 2.63
N ASP A 118 -14.30 3.54 1.72
CA ASP A 118 -15.70 3.30 2.08
C ASP A 118 -15.86 1.97 2.84
N ALA A 119 -15.05 0.95 2.52
CA ALA A 119 -15.03 -0.33 3.25
C ALA A 119 -14.59 -0.18 4.72
N ARG A 120 -13.71 0.78 5.05
CA ARG A 120 -13.40 1.13 6.45
C ARG A 120 -14.65 1.50 7.23
N PHE A 121 -15.59 2.22 6.61
CA PHE A 121 -16.87 2.52 7.23
C PHE A 121 -17.79 1.30 7.28
N ASP A 122 -17.94 0.56 6.17
CA ASP A 122 -18.79 -0.64 6.12
C ASP A 122 -18.33 -1.71 7.14
N ALA A 123 -17.04 -1.76 7.45
CA ALA A 123 -16.46 -2.67 8.44
C ALA A 123 -17.02 -2.47 9.87
N LYS A 124 -17.57 -1.30 10.23
CA LYS A 124 -18.17 -1.08 11.56
C LYS A 124 -19.68 -1.35 11.61
N LEU A 125 -20.34 -1.54 10.46
CA LEU A 125 -21.79 -1.69 10.39
C LEU A 125 -22.24 -3.00 11.06
N THR A 126 -23.28 -2.95 11.87
CA THR A 126 -23.96 -4.16 12.37
C THR A 126 -25.07 -4.58 11.41
N ASN A 127 -25.60 -5.79 11.56
CA ASN A 127 -26.76 -6.29 10.80
C ASN A 127 -26.58 -6.33 9.25
N CYS A 128 -25.36 -6.55 8.77
CA CYS A 128 -25.03 -6.57 7.33
C CYS A 128 -24.55 -7.94 6.80
N GLY A 129 -24.51 -8.98 7.65
CA GLY A 129 -24.09 -10.33 7.24
C GLY A 129 -22.62 -10.48 6.85
N LEU A 130 -21.79 -9.46 7.07
CA LEU A 130 -20.35 -9.51 6.79
C LEU A 130 -19.63 -10.42 7.79
N PRO A 131 -18.67 -11.25 7.35
CA PRO A 131 -17.91 -12.14 8.23
C PRO A 131 -16.96 -11.35 9.16
N GLY A 132 -16.69 -11.94 10.32
CA GLY A 132 -15.85 -11.34 11.36
C GLY A 132 -16.56 -10.26 12.18
N GLU A 133 -15.96 -9.92 13.31
CA GLU A 133 -16.52 -8.94 14.24
C GLU A 133 -16.37 -7.51 13.70
N PRO A 134 -17.40 -6.65 13.83
CA PRO A 134 -17.32 -5.25 13.44
C PRO A 134 -16.11 -4.53 14.05
N ILE A 135 -15.52 -3.63 13.26
CA ILE A 135 -14.39 -2.80 13.67
C ILE A 135 -14.38 -1.52 12.84
N TYR A 136 -13.93 -0.44 13.46
CA TYR A 136 -13.57 0.78 12.74
C TYR A 136 -12.07 1.00 12.90
N ALA A 137 -11.31 0.81 11.81
CA ALA A 137 -9.87 1.08 11.83
C ALA A 137 -9.63 2.53 12.26
N LYS A 138 -8.76 2.73 13.25
CA LYS A 138 -8.54 4.03 13.88
C LYS A 138 -8.01 5.04 12.86
N TRP A 139 -7.05 4.63 12.04
CA TRP A 139 -6.39 5.48 11.07
C TRP A 139 -6.47 4.91 9.66
N LEU A 140 -6.57 5.82 8.68
CA LEU A 140 -6.37 5.55 7.27
C LEU A 140 -5.45 6.62 6.68
N PHE A 141 -4.36 6.18 6.05
CA PHE A 141 -3.39 7.06 5.40
C PHE A 141 -3.18 6.68 3.94
N HIS A 142 -2.80 7.66 3.13
CA HIS A 142 -2.46 7.42 1.74
C HIS A 142 -0.95 7.36 1.56
N TYR A 143 -0.43 6.32 0.92
CA TYR A 143 0.97 6.22 0.50
C TYR A 143 1.17 6.80 -0.90
N TYR A 144 2.39 7.25 -1.20
CA TYR A 144 2.69 7.90 -2.47
C TYR A 144 2.99 6.89 -3.59
N ALA A 145 1.93 6.36 -4.18
CA ALA A 145 1.94 5.65 -5.45
C ALA A 145 0.91 6.32 -6.37
N THR A 146 1.40 7.14 -7.31
CA THR A 146 0.55 7.89 -8.26
C THR A 146 1.23 8.05 -9.61
N HIS A 147 0.45 8.05 -10.69
CA HIS A 147 0.93 8.25 -12.06
C HIS A 147 0.98 9.74 -12.45
N LEU A 148 0.62 10.64 -11.53
CA LEU A 148 0.71 12.07 -11.74
C LEU A 148 2.15 12.57 -11.51
N ARG A 149 2.59 13.50 -12.36
CA ARG A 149 3.90 14.17 -12.25
C ARG A 149 3.85 15.36 -11.28
N ILE A 150 3.32 15.12 -10.09
CA ILE A 150 3.16 16.14 -9.05
C ILE A 150 4.39 16.19 -8.14
N VAL A 151 4.67 17.36 -7.57
CA VAL A 151 5.60 17.48 -6.45
C VAL A 151 4.81 17.21 -5.16
N PRO A 152 5.08 16.10 -4.45
CA PRO A 152 4.30 15.72 -3.27
C PRO A 152 4.48 16.70 -2.11
N GLN A 153 3.37 17.00 -1.42
CA GLN A 153 3.34 17.72 -0.15
C GLN A 153 2.74 16.81 0.94
N PRO A 154 3.54 15.90 1.52
CA PRO A 154 3.02 14.93 2.48
C PRO A 154 2.58 15.58 3.78
N SER A 155 1.61 14.97 4.45
CA SER A 155 1.20 15.33 5.80
C SER A 155 2.26 14.94 6.83
N PHE A 156 2.97 13.84 6.58
CA PHE A 156 4.13 13.40 7.35
C PHE A 156 5.03 12.50 6.50
N VAL A 157 6.27 12.34 6.91
CA VAL A 157 7.18 11.34 6.35
C VAL A 157 7.56 10.33 7.44
N PHE A 158 7.75 9.08 7.04
CA PHE A 158 8.11 7.99 7.95
C PHE A 158 9.56 7.58 7.68
N ASP A 159 10.40 7.64 8.70
CA ASP A 159 11.79 7.20 8.61
C ASP A 159 11.87 5.71 8.25
N THR A 160 12.61 5.37 7.22
CA THR A 160 12.83 4.00 6.71
C THR A 160 14.31 3.63 6.69
N THR A 161 15.15 4.37 7.42
CA THR A 161 16.60 4.12 7.53
C THR A 161 16.85 2.65 7.86
N GLY A 162 17.71 2.00 7.07
CA GLY A 162 18.03 0.58 7.19
C GLY A 162 17.13 -0.37 6.39
N PHE A 163 16.07 0.12 5.74
CA PHE A 163 15.09 -0.72 5.03
C PHE A 163 14.99 -0.43 3.52
N SER A 164 15.77 0.52 2.99
CA SER A 164 15.72 0.91 1.57
C SER A 164 16.10 -0.24 0.63
N GLU A 165 17.11 -1.04 0.99
CA GLU A 165 17.52 -2.20 0.20
C GLU A 165 16.45 -3.30 0.18
N GLN A 166 15.75 -3.50 1.30
CA GLN A 166 14.66 -4.48 1.39
C GLN A 166 13.49 -4.05 0.51
N LYS A 167 13.12 -2.76 0.52
CA LYS A 167 12.16 -2.17 -0.45
C LYS A 167 12.59 -2.42 -1.88
N ARG A 168 13.84 -2.10 -2.20
CA ARG A 168 14.40 -2.26 -3.55
C ARG A 168 14.30 -3.71 -4.03
N ASN A 169 14.65 -4.67 -3.19
CA ASN A 169 14.58 -6.08 -3.50
C ASN A 169 13.13 -6.56 -3.68
N ALA A 170 12.19 -6.06 -2.88
CA ALA A 170 10.77 -6.36 -3.03
C ALA A 170 10.20 -5.87 -4.37
N VAL A 171 10.52 -4.64 -4.77
CA VAL A 171 10.12 -4.11 -6.10
C VAL A 171 10.76 -4.93 -7.23
N LEU A 172 12.05 -5.27 -7.12
CA LEU A 172 12.75 -6.06 -8.14
C LEU A 172 12.32 -7.53 -8.20
N ALA A 173 11.56 -8.03 -7.21
CA ALA A 173 10.94 -9.35 -7.29
C ALA A 173 9.92 -9.42 -8.43
N TYR A 174 9.28 -8.30 -8.78
CA TYR A 174 8.45 -8.17 -9.99
C TYR A 174 9.32 -7.98 -11.23
N ARG A 175 10.09 -9.01 -11.57
CA ARG A 175 11.01 -9.01 -12.71
C ARG A 175 10.29 -8.64 -13.99
N SER A 176 9.12 -9.21 -14.23
CA SER A 176 8.28 -8.93 -15.38
C SER A 176 7.94 -7.43 -15.51
N GLN A 177 7.76 -6.73 -14.38
CA GLN A 177 7.36 -5.32 -14.35
C GLN A 177 8.51 -4.32 -14.29
N PHE A 178 9.62 -4.61 -13.60
CA PHE A 178 10.70 -3.63 -13.38
C PHE A 178 12.07 -4.05 -13.91
N VAL A 179 12.20 -5.27 -14.43
CA VAL A 179 13.44 -5.75 -15.05
C VAL A 179 13.22 -5.95 -16.55
N ASP A 180 12.21 -6.75 -16.92
CA ASP A 180 11.98 -7.12 -18.31
C ASP A 180 11.31 -5.98 -19.08
N ASN A 181 10.33 -5.31 -18.47
CA ASN A 181 9.66 -4.13 -19.03
C ASN A 181 10.62 -2.91 -19.10
N PRO A 182 11.07 -2.49 -20.31
CA PRO A 182 12.04 -1.40 -20.45
C PRO A 182 11.52 -0.05 -19.95
N GLY A 183 10.20 0.19 -19.99
CA GLY A 183 9.58 1.45 -19.57
C GLY A 183 9.72 1.72 -18.07
N ASN A 184 9.91 0.65 -17.29
CA ASN A 184 9.86 0.70 -15.82
C ASN A 184 11.21 0.49 -15.14
N ARG A 185 12.28 0.14 -15.88
CA ARG A 185 13.59 -0.22 -15.29
C ARG A 185 14.18 0.86 -14.38
N ARG A 186 13.89 2.13 -14.66
CA ARG A 186 14.41 3.26 -13.89
C ARG A 186 13.59 3.61 -12.65
N VAL A 187 12.40 3.00 -12.49
CA VAL A 187 11.52 3.29 -11.35
C VAL A 187 12.23 3.06 -10.03
N VAL A 188 13.00 1.97 -9.92
CA VAL A 188 13.74 1.63 -8.70
C VAL A 188 14.77 2.71 -8.33
N GLU A 189 15.51 3.23 -9.30
CA GLU A 189 16.46 4.34 -9.07
C GLU A 189 15.75 5.61 -8.61
N TRP A 190 14.55 5.89 -9.15
CA TRP A 190 13.75 7.05 -8.73
C TRP A 190 13.20 6.88 -7.32
N LEU A 191 12.82 5.67 -6.93
CA LEU A 191 12.40 5.36 -5.55
C LEU A 191 13.54 5.56 -4.56
N ASP A 192 14.75 5.12 -4.91
CA ASP A 192 15.94 5.33 -4.07
C ASP A 192 16.21 6.83 -3.89
N ALA A 193 16.19 7.60 -4.98
CA ALA A 193 16.36 9.05 -4.93
C ALA A 193 15.25 9.77 -4.12
N ALA A 194 13.99 9.35 -4.28
CA ALA A 194 12.87 9.89 -3.51
C ALA A 194 13.02 9.57 -2.01
N GLY A 195 13.43 8.35 -1.68
CA GLY A 195 13.70 7.92 -0.30
C GLY A 195 14.74 8.81 0.38
N THR A 196 15.86 9.07 -0.29
CA THR A 196 16.90 10.00 0.20
C THR A 196 16.37 11.42 0.32
N TYR A 197 15.62 11.91 -0.67
CA TYR A 197 15.04 13.25 -0.65
C TYR A 197 14.16 13.47 0.59
N PHE A 198 13.21 12.57 0.86
CA PHE A 198 12.36 12.69 2.04
C PHE A 198 13.10 12.45 3.35
N GLY A 199 14.06 11.51 3.38
CA GLY A 199 14.91 11.30 4.55
C GLY A 199 15.62 12.58 4.98
N SER A 200 16.15 13.34 4.01
CA SER A 200 16.81 14.61 4.26
C SER A 200 15.89 15.69 4.87
N ARG A 201 14.55 15.57 4.75
CA ARG A 201 13.60 16.53 5.37
C ARG A 201 13.47 16.35 6.88
N ILE A 202 13.81 15.17 7.40
CA ILE A 202 13.74 14.82 8.83
C ILE A 202 15.08 14.32 9.38
N GLY A 203 16.19 14.63 8.71
CA GLY A 203 17.53 14.28 9.18
C GLY A 203 17.87 12.78 9.19
N THR A 204 17.22 11.97 8.36
CA THR A 204 17.43 10.51 8.27
C THR A 204 17.96 10.08 6.90
N ALA A 205 18.47 8.85 6.79
CA ALA A 205 19.07 8.35 5.55
C ALA A 205 18.02 8.09 4.46
N SER A 206 16.83 7.63 4.86
CA SER A 206 15.69 7.46 3.95
C SER A 206 14.37 7.64 4.69
N ALA A 207 13.36 8.15 3.98
CA ALA A 207 11.98 8.21 4.48
C ALA A 207 10.96 8.06 3.35
N GLU A 208 9.73 7.73 3.70
CA GLU A 208 8.61 7.64 2.75
C GLU A 208 7.48 8.61 3.10
N PRO A 209 6.87 9.29 2.10
CA PRO A 209 5.82 10.28 2.30
C PRO A 209 4.43 9.65 2.46
N PHE A 210 3.62 10.24 3.35
CA PHE A 210 2.24 9.84 3.59
C PHE A 210 1.33 11.05 3.68
N PHE A 211 0.06 10.83 3.35
CA PHE A 211 -0.98 11.85 3.38
C PHE A 211 -2.11 11.44 4.31
N ALA A 212 -2.62 12.41 5.06
CA ALA A 212 -3.70 12.24 6.00
C ALA A 212 -4.82 13.24 5.67
N ARG A 213 -6.06 12.75 5.66
CA ARG A 213 -7.26 13.61 5.60
C ARG A 213 -7.73 14.06 6.98
N GLU A 214 -7.32 13.31 8.01
CA GLU A 214 -7.65 13.56 9.40
C GLU A 214 -6.45 14.24 10.09
N PRO A 215 -6.66 15.18 11.02
CA PRO A 215 -5.58 15.87 11.71
C PRO A 215 -4.76 14.90 12.57
N LEU A 216 -3.43 15.04 12.49
CA LEU A 216 -2.49 14.30 13.34
C LEU A 216 -2.26 15.05 14.65
N GLY A 217 -2.67 14.46 15.76
CA GLY A 217 -2.45 15.01 17.09
C GLY A 217 -1.07 14.63 17.64
N ILE A 218 -0.34 15.62 18.15
CA ILE A 218 0.86 15.41 18.98
C ILE A 218 0.55 15.81 20.42
N THR A 219 1.07 15.05 21.39
CA THR A 219 0.90 15.35 22.83
C THR A 219 2.09 16.10 23.43
N GLY A 220 3.15 16.33 22.65
CA GLY A 220 4.38 17.03 23.04
C GLY A 220 5.31 17.23 21.84
N LEU A 221 6.32 18.10 22.01
CA LEU A 221 7.26 18.44 20.93
C LEU A 221 8.30 17.33 20.65
N ASP A 222 8.57 16.46 21.63
CA ASP A 222 9.48 15.31 21.47
C ASP A 222 8.98 14.26 20.47
N ALA A 223 7.72 14.36 20.04
CA ALA A 223 7.15 13.54 18.98
C ALA A 223 7.55 14.01 17.56
N LEU A 224 8.15 15.20 17.44
CA LEU A 224 8.70 15.70 16.18
C LEU A 224 10.08 15.07 15.98
N ALA A 225 10.28 14.45 14.82
CA ALA A 225 11.56 13.90 14.39
C ALA A 225 12.54 15.01 13.98
#